data_AF-A0ABD5S4Y1-F1
#
_entry.id   AF-A0ABD5S4Y1-F1
#
_cell.length_a   1.000
_cell.length_b   1.000
_cell.length_c   1.000
_cell.angle_alpha   90.00
_cell.angle_beta   90.00
_cell.angle_gamma   90.00
#
_symmetry.space_group_name_H-M   'P 1'
#
loop_
_entity.id
_entity.type
_entity.pdbx_description
1 polymer ?
#
loop_
_entity_poly.entity_id
_entity_poly.type
_entity_poly.pdbx_seq_one_letter_code
_entity_poly.pdbx_strand_id
1 'polypeptide(L)'
;MKRVTFGVTYPPERAHPVHRRIEREERVSRAELLMWGPAGTVTALLWFDADPAVVGGILGDVDSLTAVGLVAGDDGTNAFTHQTEYELPDAVMDLVARSKVVFLPPVVFLDDGDARFEAVGETQFLSEFHARLADLLDARIERVRDFRRGSTPASITER
;
A
#
# COMPACT_ATOMS: atom_id res chain seq x y z
N MET A 1 -11.66 17.65 -10.07
CA MET A 1 -10.96 16.73 -9.13
C MET A 1 -9.52 16.61 -9.55
N LYS A 2 -8.61 16.50 -8.58
CA LYS A 2 -7.19 16.23 -8.82
C LYS A 2 -6.87 14.79 -8.43
N ARG A 3 -5.81 14.24 -9.01
CA ARG A 3 -5.13 13.02 -8.59
C ARG A 3 -3.76 13.41 -8.06
N VAL A 4 -3.44 13.02 -6.84
CA VAL A 4 -2.19 13.35 -6.16
C VAL A 4 -1.47 12.06 -5.81
N THR A 5 -0.17 12.01 -6.12
CA THR A 5 0.74 10.98 -5.59
C THR A 5 1.41 11.54 -4.35
N PHE A 6 1.23 10.83 -3.24
CA PHE A 6 1.89 11.11 -1.97
C PHE A 6 3.04 10.14 -1.78
N GLY A 7 4.15 10.66 -1.26
CA GLY A 7 5.21 9.86 -0.66
C GLY A 7 5.16 10.03 0.85
N VAL A 8 5.40 8.96 1.60
CA VAL A 8 5.54 9.00 3.05
C VAL A 8 6.74 8.15 3.47
N THR A 9 7.55 8.67 4.38
CA THR A 9 8.58 7.88 5.04
C THR A 9 8.06 7.49 6.43
N TYR A 10 7.99 6.19 6.71
CA TYR A 10 7.63 5.71 8.03
C TYR A 10 8.88 5.65 8.90
N PRO A 11 8.88 6.22 10.12
CA PRO A 11 9.92 5.87 11.07
C PRO A 11 9.81 4.37 11.40
N PRO A 12 10.93 3.64 11.60
CA PRO A 12 10.92 2.18 11.71
C PRO A 12 9.92 1.63 12.74
N GLU A 13 9.72 2.32 13.86
CA GLU A 13 8.78 1.94 14.91
C GLU A 13 7.30 2.09 14.55
N ARG A 14 6.97 2.84 13.49
CA ARG A 14 5.60 3.02 12.97
C ARG A 14 5.37 2.32 11.64
N ALA A 15 6.43 1.84 10.99
CA ALA A 15 6.33 1.10 9.75
C ALA A 15 5.64 -0.26 9.97
N HIS A 16 4.74 -0.61 9.05
CA HIS A 16 4.12 -1.92 9.03
C HIS A 16 5.19 -3.03 9.05
N PRO A 17 5.01 -4.15 9.78
CA PRO A 17 5.97 -5.24 9.83
C PRO A 17 6.47 -5.69 8.44
N VAL A 18 5.55 -5.86 7.48
CA VAL A 18 5.91 -6.19 6.08
C VAL A 18 6.86 -5.15 5.47
N HIS A 19 6.61 -3.85 5.66
CA HIS A 19 7.47 -2.79 5.10
C HIS A 19 8.86 -2.82 5.72
N ARG A 20 8.96 -2.98 7.05
CA ARG A 20 10.24 -3.16 7.76
C ARG A 20 11.03 -4.38 7.28
N ARG A 21 10.35 -5.42 6.81
CA ARG A 21 10.99 -6.63 6.28
C ARG A 21 11.50 -6.44 4.86
N ILE A 22 10.76 -5.72 4.02
CA ILE A 22 11.21 -5.33 2.67
C ILE A 22 12.50 -4.52 2.76
N GLU A 23 12.57 -3.53 3.65
CA GLU A 23 13.78 -2.71 3.88
C GLU A 23 15.03 -3.55 4.25
N ARG A 24 14.84 -4.76 4.80
CA ARG A 24 15.93 -5.64 5.25
C ARG A 24 16.22 -6.80 4.30
N GLU A 25 15.38 -7.04 3.31
CA GLU A 25 15.50 -8.16 2.39
C GLU A 25 16.00 -7.67 1.04
N GLU A 26 17.29 -7.87 0.77
CA GLU A 26 17.95 -7.40 -0.46
C GLU A 26 17.34 -8.00 -1.75
N ARG A 27 16.58 -9.09 -1.64
CA ARG A 27 15.92 -9.75 -2.78
C ARG A 27 14.54 -9.20 -3.11
N VAL A 28 14.06 -8.19 -2.37
CA VAL A 28 12.76 -7.54 -2.60
C VAL A 28 12.96 -6.03 -2.61
N SER A 29 12.69 -5.38 -3.75
CA SER A 29 12.77 -3.92 -3.83
C SER A 29 11.43 -3.24 -3.56
N ARG A 30 10.32 -3.96 -3.75
CA ARG A 30 8.99 -3.39 -3.57
C ARG A 30 7.89 -4.40 -3.28
N ALA A 31 6.92 -3.96 -2.49
CA ALA A 31 5.62 -4.62 -2.39
C ALA A 31 4.49 -3.64 -2.71
N GLU A 32 3.43 -4.14 -3.31
CA GLU A 32 2.27 -3.37 -3.72
C GLU A 32 1.03 -3.93 -3.02
N LEU A 33 0.42 -3.15 -2.13
CA LEU A 33 -0.92 -3.43 -1.63
C LEU A 33 -1.92 -3.09 -2.74
N LEU A 34 -2.38 -4.12 -3.43
CA LEU A 34 -3.28 -4.01 -4.58
C LEU A 34 -4.71 -3.74 -4.15
N MET A 35 -5.18 -4.43 -3.12
CA MET A 35 -6.54 -4.36 -2.61
C MET A 35 -6.55 -4.69 -1.13
N TRP A 36 -7.45 -4.09 -0.37
CA TRP A 36 -7.80 -4.55 0.97
C TRP A 36 -9.29 -4.90 1.07
N GLY A 37 -9.64 -5.66 2.09
CA GLY A 37 -11.02 -5.95 2.46
C GLY A 37 -11.73 -4.73 3.06
N PRO A 38 -13.08 -4.79 3.17
CA PRO A 38 -13.86 -3.81 3.90
C PRO A 38 -13.41 -3.68 5.36
N ALA A 39 -13.74 -2.54 5.99
CA ALA A 39 -13.47 -2.31 7.40
C ALA A 39 -14.04 -3.44 8.28
N GLY A 40 -13.21 -3.96 9.20
CA GLY A 40 -13.56 -5.08 10.08
C GLY A 40 -13.03 -6.45 9.62
N THR A 41 -12.49 -6.55 8.41
CA THR A 41 -11.68 -7.70 7.96
C THR A 41 -10.31 -7.20 7.55
N VAL A 42 -9.25 -7.65 8.24
CA VAL A 42 -7.87 -7.31 7.83
C VAL A 42 -7.41 -8.28 6.75
N THR A 43 -8.13 -8.28 5.64
CA THR A 43 -7.82 -9.06 4.44
C THR A 43 -7.08 -8.15 3.47
N ALA A 44 -5.99 -8.63 2.87
CA ALA A 44 -5.25 -7.87 1.87
C ALA A 44 -4.73 -8.75 0.74
N LEU A 45 -4.70 -8.18 -0.46
CA LEU A 45 -4.00 -8.70 -1.62
C LEU A 45 -2.76 -7.84 -1.86
N LEU A 46 -1.59 -8.45 -1.73
CA LEU A 46 -0.31 -7.83 -2.01
C LEU A 46 0.35 -8.50 -3.21
N TRP A 47 1.23 -7.76 -3.88
CA TRP A 47 2.20 -8.28 -4.83
C TRP A 47 3.61 -7.91 -4.39
N PHE A 48 4.57 -8.78 -4.60
CA PHE A 48 5.99 -8.58 -4.29
C PHE A 48 6.81 -8.88 -5.53
N ASP A 49 7.89 -8.14 -5.76
CA ASP A 49 8.85 -8.36 -6.84
C ASP A 49 9.85 -9.50 -6.54
N ALA A 50 9.36 -10.60 -5.97
CA ALA A 50 10.19 -11.69 -5.46
C ALA A 50 9.55 -13.06 -5.68
N ASP A 51 10.37 -14.11 -5.57
CA ASP A 51 9.90 -15.49 -5.64
C ASP A 51 9.09 -15.91 -4.39
N PRO A 52 8.23 -16.95 -4.47
CA PRO A 52 7.37 -17.31 -3.36
C PRO A 52 8.09 -17.74 -2.09
N ALA A 53 9.32 -18.25 -2.17
CA ALA A 53 10.07 -18.66 -0.98
C ALA A 53 10.54 -17.43 -0.20
N VAL A 54 11.01 -16.39 -0.89
CA VAL A 54 11.37 -15.10 -0.28
C VAL A 54 10.13 -14.44 0.35
N VAL A 55 9.02 -14.36 -0.40
CA VAL A 55 7.77 -13.78 0.13
C VAL A 55 7.24 -14.56 1.33
N GLY A 56 7.32 -15.89 1.29
CA GLY A 56 6.97 -16.75 2.42
C GLY A 56 7.81 -16.45 3.67
N GLY A 57 9.11 -16.17 3.51
CA GLY A 57 9.98 -15.76 4.60
C GLY A 57 9.60 -14.40 5.20
N ILE A 58 9.31 -13.40 4.34
CA ILE A 58 8.87 -12.07 4.78
C ILE A 58 7.58 -12.15 5.59
N LEU A 59 6.59 -12.88 5.08
CA LEU A 59 5.25 -12.96 5.69
C LEU A 59 5.20 -13.92 6.88
N GLY A 60 6.03 -14.96 6.90
CA GLY A 60 6.10 -15.89 8.04
C GLY A 60 6.56 -15.24 9.36
N ASP A 61 7.14 -14.05 9.25
CA ASP A 61 7.74 -13.28 10.34
C ASP A 61 6.83 -12.14 10.85
N VAL A 62 5.57 -12.11 10.42
CA VAL A 62 4.57 -11.11 10.82
C VAL A 62 3.52 -11.77 11.72
N ASP A 63 3.56 -11.45 13.01
CA ASP A 63 2.76 -12.14 14.04
C ASP A 63 1.24 -11.97 13.87
N SER A 64 0.78 -10.85 13.30
CA SER A 64 -0.64 -10.61 13.07
C SER A 64 -1.23 -11.47 11.95
N LEU A 65 -0.41 -12.07 11.07
CA LEU A 65 -0.90 -12.88 9.96
C LEU A 65 -1.43 -14.23 10.45
N THR A 66 -2.70 -14.47 10.14
CA THR A 66 -3.42 -15.71 10.49
C THR A 66 -3.57 -16.67 9.31
N ALA A 67 -3.49 -16.17 8.08
CA ALA A 67 -3.49 -16.98 6.87
C ALA A 67 -2.75 -16.26 5.74
N VAL A 68 -2.03 -17.05 4.93
CA VAL A 68 -1.33 -16.59 3.73
C VAL A 68 -1.54 -17.59 2.61
N GLY A 69 -1.97 -17.10 1.45
CA GLY A 69 -2.01 -17.85 0.19
C GLY A 69 -1.10 -17.19 -0.84
N LEU A 70 -0.10 -17.92 -1.33
CA LEU A 70 0.86 -17.40 -2.31
C LEU A 70 0.57 -17.95 -3.71
N VAL A 71 0.65 -17.06 -4.71
CA VAL A 71 0.52 -17.41 -6.13
C VAL A 71 1.67 -16.75 -6.89
N ALA A 72 2.56 -17.56 -7.46
CA ALA A 72 3.59 -17.08 -8.36
C ALA A 72 2.97 -16.51 -9.64
N GLY A 73 3.46 -15.36 -10.08
CA GLY A 73 3.20 -14.77 -11.40
C GLY A 73 4.52 -14.56 -12.16
N ASP A 74 4.42 -14.02 -13.37
CA ASP A 74 5.58 -13.91 -14.27
C ASP A 74 6.66 -12.95 -13.75
N ASP A 75 6.26 -11.87 -13.07
CA ASP A 75 7.16 -10.81 -12.59
C ASP A 75 7.27 -10.73 -11.06
N GLY A 76 6.67 -11.67 -10.32
CA GLY A 76 6.65 -11.62 -8.86
C GLY A 76 5.61 -12.55 -8.24
N THR A 77 5.35 -12.38 -6.95
CA THR A 77 4.44 -13.25 -6.19
C THR A 77 3.29 -12.46 -5.61
N ASN A 78 2.07 -12.94 -5.83
CA ASN A 78 0.87 -12.43 -5.17
C ASN A 78 0.66 -13.14 -3.83
N ALA A 79 0.29 -12.38 -2.80
CA ALA A 79 -0.05 -12.88 -1.49
C ALA A 79 -1.46 -12.42 -1.09
N PHE A 80 -2.34 -13.38 -0.87
CA PHE A 80 -3.63 -13.16 -0.22
C PHE A 80 -3.48 -13.43 1.27
N THR A 81 -3.79 -12.43 2.10
CA THR A 81 -3.48 -12.47 3.53
C THR A 81 -4.72 -12.19 4.39
N HIS A 82 -4.75 -12.80 5.57
CA HIS A 82 -5.65 -12.45 6.68
C HIS A 82 -4.81 -12.06 7.90
N GLN A 83 -5.16 -10.96 8.55
CA GLN A 83 -4.51 -10.49 9.76
C GLN A 83 -5.51 -10.28 10.91
N THR A 84 -5.02 -10.26 12.14
CA THR A 84 -5.80 -9.88 13.33
C THR A 84 -5.97 -8.36 13.45
N GLU A 85 -5.00 -7.59 12.96
CA GLU A 85 -4.97 -6.13 13.01
C GLU A 85 -4.17 -5.54 11.84
N TYR A 86 -4.36 -4.25 11.56
CA TYR A 86 -3.71 -3.56 10.42
C TYR A 86 -2.24 -3.22 10.66
N GLU A 87 -1.72 -3.35 11.89
CA GLU A 87 -0.32 -3.08 12.22
C GLU A 87 0.18 -1.69 11.75
N LEU A 88 -0.74 -0.72 11.72
CA LEU A 88 -0.48 0.68 11.42
C LEU A 88 -0.90 1.54 12.62
N PRO A 89 -0.29 2.71 12.83
CA PRO A 89 -0.68 3.59 13.93
C PRO A 89 -2.16 3.98 13.83
N ASP A 90 -2.89 3.87 14.94
CA ASP A 90 -4.33 4.20 15.02
C ASP A 90 -4.66 5.59 14.44
N ALA A 91 -3.79 6.58 14.69
CA ALA A 91 -3.97 7.94 14.16
C ALA A 91 -3.93 7.99 12.62
N VAL A 92 -3.12 7.15 11.98
CA VAL A 92 -3.06 7.03 10.51
C VAL A 92 -4.32 6.34 9.99
N MET A 93 -4.75 5.26 10.66
CA MET A 93 -5.99 4.55 10.31
C MET A 93 -7.22 5.45 10.44
N ASP A 94 -7.30 6.23 11.52
CA ASP A 94 -8.36 7.21 11.74
C ASP A 94 -8.36 8.32 10.67
N LEU A 95 -7.17 8.80 10.28
CA LEU A 95 -7.03 9.79 9.22
C LEU A 95 -7.56 9.26 7.88
N VAL A 96 -7.17 8.03 7.51
CA VAL A 96 -7.64 7.36 6.28
C VAL A 96 -9.16 7.16 6.33
N ALA A 97 -9.68 6.63 7.44
CA ALA A 97 -11.10 6.32 7.63
C ALA A 97 -12.00 7.56 7.58
N ARG A 98 -11.52 8.71 8.06
CA ARG A 98 -12.26 9.99 8.07
C ARG A 98 -11.99 10.87 6.86
N SER A 99 -11.13 10.42 5.93
CA SER A 99 -10.75 11.21 4.77
C SER A 99 -11.94 11.42 3.82
N LYS A 100 -11.94 12.55 3.11
CA LYS A 100 -12.92 12.89 2.06
C LYS A 100 -12.35 12.71 0.65
N VAL A 101 -11.35 11.84 0.53
CA VAL A 101 -10.66 11.52 -0.73
C VAL A 101 -10.84 10.04 -1.04
N VAL A 102 -10.63 9.67 -2.31
CA VAL A 102 -10.66 8.28 -2.75
C VAL A 102 -9.23 7.83 -2.97
N PHE A 103 -8.78 6.83 -2.21
CA PHE A 103 -7.47 6.20 -2.42
C PHE A 103 -7.53 5.28 -3.64
N LEU A 104 -6.50 5.36 -4.49
CA LEU A 104 -6.34 4.47 -5.63
C LEU A 104 -5.24 3.47 -5.34
N PRO A 105 -5.47 2.18 -5.59
CA PRO A 105 -4.40 1.20 -5.52
C PRO A 105 -3.39 1.38 -6.68
N PRO A 106 -2.14 0.91 -6.50
CA PRO A 106 -1.63 0.31 -5.27
C PRO A 106 -1.10 1.33 -4.25
N VAL A 107 -0.97 0.91 -2.99
CA VAL A 107 0.02 1.48 -2.07
C VAL A 107 1.32 0.71 -2.28
N VAL A 108 2.39 1.40 -2.66
CA VAL A 108 3.70 0.81 -2.98
C VAL A 108 4.63 1.04 -1.80
N PHE A 109 5.11 -0.02 -1.17
CA PHE A 109 6.15 -0.01 -0.14
C PHE A 109 7.49 -0.33 -0.80
N LEU A 110 8.50 0.48 -0.51
CA LEU A 110 9.84 0.39 -1.10
C LEU A 110 10.87 -0.05 -0.06
N ASP A 111 11.98 -0.61 -0.53
CA ASP A 111 13.13 -1.04 0.25
C ASP A 111 13.93 0.10 0.89
N ASP A 112 13.66 1.35 0.52
CA ASP A 112 14.25 2.56 1.13
C ASP A 112 13.44 3.11 2.32
N GLY A 113 12.38 2.40 2.74
CA GLY A 113 11.51 2.81 3.84
C GLY A 113 10.41 3.79 3.43
N ASP A 114 10.33 4.17 2.16
CA ASP A 114 9.23 4.98 1.64
C ASP A 114 8.01 4.12 1.27
N ALA A 115 6.83 4.72 1.43
CA ALA A 115 5.61 4.26 0.78
C ALA A 115 5.04 5.33 -0.14
N ARG A 116 4.48 4.91 -1.28
CA ARG A 116 3.81 5.79 -2.24
C ARG A 116 2.39 5.34 -2.44
N PHE A 117 1.47 6.28 -2.49
CA PHE A 117 0.08 6.00 -2.81
C PHE A 117 -0.56 7.19 -3.51
N GLU A 118 -1.73 6.95 -4.08
CA GLU A 118 -2.47 7.99 -4.75
C GLU A 118 -3.84 8.22 -4.14
N ALA A 119 -4.28 9.48 -4.17
CA ALA A 119 -5.65 9.83 -3.85
C ALA A 119 -6.24 10.79 -4.87
N VAL A 120 -7.56 10.69 -5.04
CA VAL A 120 -8.38 11.56 -5.89
C VAL A 120 -9.38 12.30 -5.04
N GLY A 121 -9.56 13.58 -5.31
CA GLY A 121 -10.56 14.38 -4.60
C GLY A 121 -10.65 15.81 -5.08
N GLU A 122 -11.45 16.60 -4.38
CA GLU A 122 -11.39 18.05 -4.46
C GLU A 122 -10.09 18.56 -3.85
N THR A 123 -9.53 19.64 -4.40
CA THR A 123 -8.24 20.20 -3.96
C THR A 123 -8.22 20.47 -2.46
N GLN A 124 -9.31 21.02 -1.90
CA GLN A 124 -9.42 21.32 -0.47
C GLN A 124 -9.24 20.07 0.42
N PHE A 125 -9.86 18.94 0.06
CA PHE A 125 -9.79 17.72 0.85
C PHE A 125 -8.45 17.01 0.69
N LEU A 126 -7.82 17.10 -0.50
CA LEU A 126 -6.47 16.60 -0.72
C LEU A 126 -5.43 17.40 0.10
N SER A 127 -5.57 18.73 0.14
CA SER A 127 -4.71 19.59 0.94
C SER A 127 -4.90 19.38 2.45
N GLU A 128 -6.16 19.24 2.91
CA GLU A 128 -6.47 18.92 4.32
C GLU A 128 -5.89 17.57 4.73
N PHE A 129 -6.05 16.55 3.88
CA PHE A 129 -5.50 15.22 4.12
C PHE A 129 -3.96 15.27 4.21
N HIS A 130 -3.29 15.93 3.25
CA HIS A 130 -1.84 16.08 3.26
C HIS A 130 -1.33 16.77 4.53
N ALA A 131 -1.96 17.86 4.95
CA ALA A 131 -1.55 18.59 6.16
C ALA A 131 -1.60 17.68 7.39
N ARG A 132 -2.70 16.95 7.58
CA ARG A 132 -2.83 16.00 8.71
C ARG A 132 -1.87 14.82 8.61
N LEU A 133 -1.58 14.34 7.40
CA LEU A 133 -0.63 13.26 7.20
C LEU A 133 0.80 13.72 7.55
N ALA A 134 1.16 14.95 7.18
CA ALA A 134 2.45 15.56 7.49
C ALA A 134 2.65 15.82 9.00
N ASP A 135 1.57 15.95 9.77
CA ASP A 135 1.64 16.00 11.24
C ASP A 135 1.96 14.64 11.87
N LEU A 136 1.73 13.53 11.14
CA LEU A 136 1.88 12.15 11.64
C LEU A 136 3.15 11.45 11.13
N LEU A 137 3.55 11.73 9.89
CA LEU A 137 4.62 11.09 9.14
C LEU A 137 5.38 12.13 8.31
N ASP A 138 6.59 11.80 7.84
CA ASP A 138 7.28 12.62 6.84
C ASP A 138 6.57 12.45 5.49
N ALA A 139 5.61 13.33 5.23
CA ALA A 139 4.73 13.27 4.08
C ALA A 139 5.05 14.36 3.07
N ARG A 140 5.04 13.99 1.79
CA ARG A 140 5.33 14.87 0.66
C ARG A 140 4.39 14.65 -0.51
N ILE A 141 4.17 15.71 -1.26
CA ILE A 141 3.48 15.64 -2.56
C ILE A 141 4.53 15.37 -3.63
N GLU A 142 4.51 14.17 -4.24
CA GLU A 142 5.41 13.84 -5.35
C GLU A 142 4.87 14.36 -6.69
N ARG A 143 3.54 14.43 -6.83
CA ARG A 143 2.91 14.75 -8.12
C ARG A 143 1.46 15.17 -7.96
N VAL A 144 1.05 16.19 -8.71
CA VAL A 144 -0.35 16.64 -8.81
C VAL A 144 -0.78 16.67 -10.27
N ARG A 145 -1.94 16.11 -10.58
CA ARG A 145 -2.52 16.08 -11.94
C ARG A 145 -4.02 16.28 -11.91
N ASP A 146 -4.60 16.67 -13.04
CA ASP A 146 -6.05 16.53 -13.22
C ASP A 146 -6.44 15.07 -13.24
N PHE A 147 -7.57 14.75 -12.61
CA PHE A 147 -8.10 13.40 -12.66
C PHE A 147 -8.48 13.03 -14.10
N ARG A 148 -7.94 11.90 -14.57
CA ARG A 148 -8.36 11.23 -15.80
C ARG A 148 -8.62 9.78 -15.45
N ARG A 149 -9.77 9.24 -15.89
CA ARG A 149 -10.05 7.81 -15.81
C ARG A 149 -8.96 7.08 -16.62
N GLY A 150 -8.35 6.04 -16.03
CA GLY A 150 -7.42 5.19 -16.76
C GLY A 150 -8.08 4.58 -18.01
N SER A 151 -7.31 4.40 -19.08
CA SER A 151 -7.78 3.69 -20.27
C SER A 151 -8.11 2.24 -19.92
N THR A 152 -9.30 1.78 -20.30
CA THR A 152 -9.72 0.38 -20.23
C THR A 152 -8.67 -0.49 -20.93
N PRO A 153 -8.23 -1.62 -20.36
CA PRO A 153 -7.45 -2.60 -21.12
C PRO A 153 -8.27 -2.99 -22.36
N ALA A 154 -7.68 -2.91 -23.55
CA ALA A 154 -8.28 -3.50 -24.73
C ALA A 154 -8.51 -4.99 -24.43
N SER A 155 -9.75 -5.46 -24.56
CA SER A 155 -10.07 -6.87 -24.45
C SER A 155 -9.43 -7.61 -25.63
N ILE A 156 -8.22 -8.12 -25.44
CA ILE A 156 -7.72 -9.24 -26.26
C ILE A 156 -8.29 -10.50 -25.62
N THR A 157 -9.47 -10.87 -26.08
CA THR A 157 -9.89 -12.28 -26.05
C THR A 157 -9.98 -12.73 -27.49
N GLU A 158 -8.86 -13.18 -28.03
CA GLU A 158 -8.86 -14.16 -29.11
C GLU A 158 -8.58 -15.51 -28.47
N ARG A 159 -9.59 -16.38 -28.46
CA ARG A 159 -9.46 -17.81 -28.21
C ARG A 159 -10.36 -18.56 -29.17
#